data_AF-A0A1A8AXX8-F1
#
_entry.id   AF-A0A1A8AXX8-F1
#
_cell.length_a   1.000
_cell.length_b   1.000
_cell.length_c   1.000
_cell.angle_alpha   90.00
_cell.angle_beta   90.00
_cell.angle_gamma   90.00
#
_symmetry.space_group_name_H-M   'P 1'
#
loop_
_entity.id
_entity.type
_entity.pdbx_description
1 polymer ?
#
loop_
_entity_poly.entity_id
_entity_poly.type
_entity_poly.pdbx_seq_one_letter_code
_entity_poly.pdbx_strand_id
1 'polypeptide(L)'
;MKTHGPAASESSVPLSQVPSCGMNQVCEPTATRVDRMLLFDGAREVEVIQECQCEIKLTQCLRVPALKTYYSETPYETVLDVGGCSRSKASTERFSCVPTKFDSALLETPNQVDLIQTVVACELKESCYRVPYVEYYYETVFHGDGVKEERLKEIDVGRCLGGCSTGNRCLLRSPDDPENCHLWSESHTSSCVPQGYGSHSFISQHGQLRTILSISSCMCQN
;
A
#
# COMPACT_ATOMS: atom_id res chain seq x y z
N MET A 1 55.97 47.04 7.54
CA MET A 1 55.06 46.49 8.56
C MET A 1 53.87 45.85 7.85
N LYS A 2 53.61 44.58 8.17
CA LYS A 2 52.43 43.80 7.75
C LYS A 2 51.14 44.50 8.20
N THR A 3 50.09 44.40 7.39
CA THR A 3 48.85 43.69 7.79
C THR A 3 47.96 43.42 6.57
N HIS A 4 47.82 42.14 6.25
CA HIS A 4 46.71 41.62 5.46
C HIS A 4 45.42 41.87 6.26
N GLY A 5 44.45 42.55 5.64
CA GLY A 5 43.06 42.56 6.11
C GLY A 5 42.31 41.37 5.49
N PRO A 6 41.52 40.60 6.27
CA PRO A 6 40.85 39.41 5.76
C PRO A 6 39.71 39.76 4.80
N ALA A 7 39.49 38.86 3.85
CA ALA A 7 38.39 38.84 2.92
C ALA A 7 37.03 39.04 3.62
N ALA A 8 36.19 39.88 3.01
CA ALA A 8 34.78 39.96 3.36
C ALA A 8 34.18 38.56 3.21
N SER A 9 33.81 37.97 4.34
CA SER A 9 33.00 36.76 4.41
C SER A 9 31.66 37.07 3.76
N GLU A 10 31.42 36.49 2.59
CA GLU A 10 30.09 36.35 2.02
C GLU A 10 29.21 35.71 3.10
N SER A 11 28.33 36.52 3.67
CA SER A 11 27.25 36.07 4.52
C SER A 11 26.33 35.23 3.64
N SER A 12 26.54 33.91 3.64
CA SER A 12 25.64 32.93 3.06
C SER A 12 24.30 33.07 3.77
N VAL A 13 23.35 33.75 3.10
CA VAL A 13 21.93 33.72 3.42
C VAL A 13 21.53 32.24 3.55
N PRO A 14 20.81 31.83 4.61
CA PRO A 14 20.34 30.46 4.67
C PRO A 14 19.46 30.25 3.45
N LEU A 15 19.86 29.32 2.58
CA LEU A 15 19.01 28.83 1.50
C LEU A 15 17.79 28.25 2.19
N SER A 16 16.74 29.08 2.29
CA SER A 16 15.37 28.65 2.45
C SER A 16 15.21 27.47 1.51
N GLN A 17 15.00 26.28 2.08
CA GLN A 17 14.84 25.05 1.31
C GLN A 17 13.55 25.20 0.50
N VAL A 18 13.67 25.80 -0.69
CA VAL A 18 12.56 25.91 -1.63
C VAL A 18 12.19 24.48 -2.00
N PRO A 19 10.92 24.07 -1.82
CA PRO A 19 10.49 22.74 -2.20
C PRO A 19 10.76 22.51 -3.69
N SER A 20 11.28 21.33 -4.06
CA SER A 20 11.59 20.99 -5.46
C SER A 20 10.37 21.04 -6.38
N CYS A 21 9.16 20.88 -5.82
CA CYS A 21 7.89 21.01 -6.52
C CYS A 21 7.10 22.23 -6.01
N GLY A 22 6.26 22.82 -6.87
CA GLY A 22 5.44 23.97 -6.51
C GLY A 22 4.41 23.67 -5.40
N MET A 23 3.82 24.72 -4.82
CA MET A 23 2.88 24.64 -3.68
C MET A 23 1.72 23.63 -3.87
N ASN A 24 1.27 23.44 -5.11
CA ASN A 24 0.16 22.56 -5.49
C ASN A 24 0.60 21.27 -6.21
N GLN A 25 1.87 20.91 -6.09
CA GLN A 25 2.44 19.72 -6.69
C GLN A 25 2.97 18.76 -5.63
N VAL A 26 3.08 17.48 -5.99
CA VAL A 26 3.72 16.43 -5.20
C VAL A 26 4.76 15.75 -6.08
N CYS A 27 5.91 15.43 -5.52
CA CYS A 27 6.94 14.66 -6.20
C CYS A 27 6.49 13.19 -6.20
N GLU A 28 6.11 12.67 -7.36
CA GLU A 28 5.67 11.29 -7.55
C GLU A 28 6.69 10.52 -8.40
N PRO A 29 7.01 9.26 -8.06
CA PRO A 29 7.88 8.41 -8.87
C PRO A 29 7.29 8.17 -10.27
N THR A 30 8.08 8.36 -11.32
CA THR A 30 7.69 8.07 -12.72
C THR A 30 8.28 6.78 -13.23
N ALA A 31 9.46 6.42 -12.73
CA ALA A 31 10.15 5.19 -13.06
C ALA A 31 10.65 4.54 -11.78
N THR A 32 10.17 3.33 -11.50
CA THR A 32 10.62 2.52 -10.36
C THR A 32 11.12 1.19 -10.90
N ARG A 33 12.31 0.77 -10.49
CA ARG A 33 12.80 -0.59 -10.74
C ARG A 33 12.68 -1.45 -9.48
N VAL A 34 12.43 -2.73 -9.67
CA VAL A 34 12.37 -3.71 -8.57
C VAL A 34 13.65 -4.52 -8.60
N ASP A 35 14.49 -4.32 -7.57
CA ASP A 35 15.75 -5.04 -7.39
C ASP A 35 15.56 -6.16 -6.36
N ARG A 36 16.05 -7.36 -6.67
CA ARG A 36 16.03 -8.51 -5.75
C ARG A 36 17.41 -8.67 -5.11
N MET A 37 17.49 -8.43 -3.80
CA MET A 37 18.72 -8.51 -3.02
C MET A 37 18.73 -9.76 -2.15
N LEU A 38 19.83 -10.50 -2.13
CA LEU A 38 20.03 -11.61 -1.21
C LEU A 38 20.56 -11.08 0.13
N LEU A 39 19.73 -11.14 1.17
CA LEU A 39 20.10 -10.82 2.54
C LEU A 39 20.37 -12.12 3.32
N PHE A 40 20.96 -12.02 4.51
CA PHE A 40 21.19 -13.18 5.39
C PHE A 40 19.90 -13.94 5.73
N ASP A 41 18.77 -13.22 5.83
CA ASP A 41 17.45 -13.78 6.13
C ASP A 41 16.68 -14.23 4.86
N GLY A 42 17.32 -14.16 3.69
CA GLY A 42 16.75 -14.57 2.41
C GLY A 42 16.68 -13.44 1.38
N ALA A 43 16.12 -13.76 0.22
CA ALA A 43 15.94 -12.77 -0.85
C ALA A 43 14.84 -11.76 -0.48
N ARG A 44 15.09 -10.48 -0.72
CA ARG A 44 14.17 -9.38 -0.51
C ARG A 44 14.08 -8.51 -1.75
N GLU A 45 12.88 -8.15 -2.13
CA GLU A 45 12.64 -7.16 -3.18
C GLU A 45 12.64 -5.76 -2.60
N VAL A 46 13.29 -4.83 -3.30
CA VAL A 46 13.34 -3.42 -2.98
C VAL A 46 12.97 -2.60 -4.21
N GLU A 47 12.21 -1.53 -3.98
CA GLU A 47 11.83 -0.58 -5.02
C GLU A 47 12.86 0.54 -5.06
N VAL A 48 13.50 0.70 -6.22
CA VAL A 48 14.47 1.78 -6.47
C VAL A 48 13.83 2.78 -7.41
N ILE A 49 13.56 3.98 -6.87
CA ILE A 49 13.04 5.10 -7.65
C ILE A 49 14.18 5.65 -8.52
N GLN A 50 13.99 5.59 -9.83
CA GLN A 50 14.97 6.08 -10.80
C GLN A 50 14.69 7.54 -11.16
N GLU A 51 13.42 7.90 -11.29
CA GLU A 51 12.98 9.22 -11.70
C GLU A 51 11.71 9.63 -10.94
N CYS A 52 11.57 10.93 -10.71
CA CYS A 52 10.36 11.53 -10.16
C CYS A 52 9.93 12.74 -10.99
N GLN A 53 8.63 13.04 -10.98
CA GLN A 53 8.10 14.27 -11.55
C GLN A 53 7.13 14.97 -10.59
N CYS A 54 7.03 16.29 -10.74
CA CYS A 54 6.10 17.09 -9.96
C CYS A 54 4.69 16.99 -10.56
N GLU A 55 3.85 16.16 -9.96
CA GLU A 55 2.47 15.96 -10.36
C GLU A 55 1.52 16.90 -9.63
N ILE A 56 0.40 17.23 -10.28
CA ILE A 56 -0.63 18.09 -9.67
C ILE A 56 -1.35 17.32 -8.57
N LYS A 57 -1.57 17.98 -7.44
CA LYS A 57 -2.39 17.47 -6.34
C LYS A 57 -3.82 17.16 -6.80
N LEU A 58 -4.19 15.89 -6.82
CA LEU A 58 -5.54 15.45 -7.17
C LEU A 58 -6.53 15.71 -6.03
N THR A 59 -7.64 16.37 -6.31
CA THR A 59 -8.68 16.63 -5.30
C THR A 59 -9.56 15.41 -5.02
N GLN A 60 -9.73 14.55 -6.01
CA GLN A 60 -10.49 13.30 -5.95
C GLN A 60 -9.56 12.11 -5.77
N CYS A 61 -10.04 11.06 -5.10
CA CYS A 61 -9.31 9.81 -4.97
C CYS A 61 -9.39 9.04 -6.29
N LEU A 62 -8.25 8.87 -6.96
CA LEU A 62 -8.18 8.22 -8.25
C LEU A 62 -7.03 7.21 -8.29
N ARG A 63 -7.23 6.19 -9.12
CA ARG A 63 -6.18 5.25 -9.50
C ARG A 63 -5.23 5.95 -10.47
N VAL A 64 -3.95 6.00 -10.11
CA VAL A 64 -2.87 6.56 -10.94
C VAL A 64 -1.96 5.44 -11.42
N PRO A 65 -1.35 5.56 -12.62
CA PRO A 65 -0.34 4.60 -13.05
C PRO A 65 0.85 4.58 -12.10
N ALA A 66 1.38 3.40 -11.81
CA ALA A 66 2.61 3.20 -11.06
C ALA A 66 3.45 2.15 -11.77
N LEU A 67 4.31 2.61 -12.69
CA LEU A 67 5.12 1.72 -13.52
C LEU A 67 6.29 1.15 -12.71
N LYS A 68 6.40 -0.17 -12.72
CA LYS A 68 7.50 -0.93 -12.12
C LYS A 68 8.20 -1.79 -13.16
N THR A 69 9.52 -1.64 -13.23
CA THR A 69 10.39 -2.46 -14.07
C THR A 69 10.94 -3.62 -13.24
N TYR A 70 10.57 -4.84 -13.61
CA TYR A 70 11.04 -6.07 -12.99
C TYR A 70 12.18 -6.69 -13.82
N TYR A 71 13.08 -7.41 -13.14
CA TYR A 71 14.18 -8.16 -13.78
C TYR A 71 15.01 -7.32 -14.77
N SER A 72 15.30 -6.07 -14.39
CA SER A 72 15.99 -5.11 -15.27
C SER A 72 17.35 -5.63 -15.75
N GLU A 73 17.70 -5.30 -16.98
CA GLU A 73 18.95 -5.73 -17.66
C GLU A 73 19.05 -7.25 -17.88
N THR A 74 17.92 -7.95 -17.90
CA THR A 74 17.84 -9.38 -18.22
C THR A 74 16.87 -9.64 -19.37
N PRO A 75 16.91 -10.83 -20.01
CA PRO A 75 15.90 -11.21 -21.02
C PRO A 75 14.46 -11.26 -20.52
N TYR A 76 14.24 -11.23 -19.20
CA TYR A 76 12.92 -11.25 -18.55
C TYR A 76 12.46 -9.85 -18.12
N GLU A 77 13.16 -8.79 -18.55
CA GLU A 77 12.78 -7.42 -18.20
C GLU A 77 11.35 -7.13 -18.65
N THR A 78 10.51 -6.76 -17.67
CA THR A 78 9.10 -6.48 -17.91
C THR A 78 8.68 -5.24 -17.13
N VAL A 79 8.00 -4.32 -17.82
CA VAL A 79 7.41 -3.13 -17.19
C VAL A 79 5.93 -3.38 -16.96
N LEU A 80 5.50 -3.27 -15.70
CA LEU A 80 4.11 -3.46 -15.29
C LEU A 80 3.57 -2.20 -14.61
N ASP A 81 2.37 -1.79 -15.00
CA ASP A 81 1.59 -0.81 -14.24
C ASP A 81 0.92 -1.53 -13.06
N VAL A 82 1.54 -1.45 -11.88
CA VAL A 82 0.95 -2.03 -10.67
C VAL A 82 -0.18 -1.16 -10.11
N GLY A 83 -0.28 0.09 -10.56
CA GLY A 83 -1.26 1.07 -10.11
C GLY A 83 -1.02 1.56 -8.68
N GLY A 84 -1.36 2.82 -8.44
CA GLY A 84 -1.35 3.47 -7.14
C GLY A 84 -2.64 4.23 -6.90
N CYS A 85 -2.84 4.68 -5.66
CA CYS A 85 -3.96 5.54 -5.30
C CYS A 85 -3.43 6.90 -4.87
N SER A 86 -3.89 7.96 -5.55
CA SER A 86 -3.45 9.31 -5.24
C SER A 86 -4.64 10.24 -4.97
N ARG A 87 -4.46 11.07 -3.94
CA ARG A 87 -5.31 12.20 -3.58
C ARG A 87 -4.51 13.13 -2.69
N SER A 88 -4.70 14.43 -2.86
CA SER A 88 -4.22 15.43 -1.91
C SER A 88 -4.95 15.27 -0.57
N LYS A 89 -4.19 15.04 0.50
CA LYS A 89 -4.75 15.08 1.86
C LYS A 89 -5.24 16.49 2.15
N ALA A 90 -6.56 16.66 2.32
CA ALA A 90 -7.08 17.81 3.05
C ALA A 90 -6.78 17.61 4.54
N SER A 91 -6.38 18.67 5.24
CA SER A 91 -5.75 18.63 6.57
C SER A 91 -6.58 18.04 7.71
N THR A 92 -7.84 17.67 7.47
CA THR A 92 -8.80 17.24 8.50
C THR A 92 -9.55 15.94 8.19
N GLU A 93 -9.15 15.18 7.17
CA GLU A 93 -9.94 14.01 6.76
C GLU A 93 -9.52 12.70 7.45
N ARG A 94 -10.49 12.03 8.08
CA ARG A 94 -10.37 10.65 8.63
C ARG A 94 -10.20 9.57 7.57
N PHE A 95 -10.38 9.92 6.30
CA PHE A 95 -10.36 8.99 5.18
C PHE A 95 -9.07 9.14 4.36
N SER A 96 -8.49 8.03 3.96
CA SER A 96 -7.34 7.97 3.06
C SER A 96 -7.75 7.41 1.70
N CYS A 97 -7.11 7.88 0.63
CA CYS A 97 -7.28 7.30 -0.70
C CYS A 97 -6.51 5.99 -0.77
N VAL A 98 -7.21 4.87 -0.88
CA VAL A 98 -6.64 3.53 -0.75
C VAL A 98 -7.20 2.58 -1.80
N PRO A 99 -6.47 1.51 -2.17
CA PRO A 99 -6.94 0.55 -3.16
C PRO A 99 -8.06 -0.32 -2.57
N THR A 100 -9.16 -0.47 -3.31
CA THR A 100 -10.33 -1.28 -2.90
C THR A 100 -10.58 -2.47 -3.81
N LYS A 101 -10.06 -2.42 -5.03
CA LYS A 101 -10.16 -3.52 -6.00
C LYS A 101 -8.80 -3.80 -6.61
N PHE A 102 -8.49 -5.08 -6.68
CA PHE A 102 -7.25 -5.59 -7.23
C PHE A 102 -7.52 -6.55 -8.38
N ASP A 103 -6.54 -6.67 -9.26
CA ASP A 103 -6.43 -7.71 -10.27
C ASP A 103 -5.02 -8.31 -10.18
N SER A 104 -4.64 -9.14 -11.13
CA SER A 104 -3.32 -9.74 -11.18
C SER A 104 -2.75 -9.76 -12.59
N ALA A 105 -1.47 -9.44 -12.70
CA ALA A 105 -0.69 -9.56 -13.92
C ALA A 105 0.28 -10.73 -13.79
N LEU A 106 0.43 -11.50 -14.86
CA LEU A 106 1.44 -12.55 -14.95
C LEU A 106 2.78 -11.92 -15.34
N LEU A 107 3.82 -12.24 -14.58
CA LEU A 107 5.18 -11.80 -14.81
C LEU A 107 6.04 -13.02 -15.15
N GLU A 108 6.59 -13.06 -16.36
CA GLU A 108 7.53 -14.11 -16.74
C GLU A 108 8.84 -13.94 -15.97
N THR A 109 9.36 -15.02 -15.42
CA THR A 109 10.58 -15.03 -14.61
C THR A 109 11.50 -16.15 -15.04
N PRO A 110 12.79 -16.09 -14.67
CA PRO A 110 13.71 -17.21 -14.88
C PRO A 110 13.24 -18.53 -14.25
N ASN A 111 12.36 -18.46 -13.24
CA ASN A 111 11.90 -19.59 -12.44
C ASN A 111 10.42 -19.95 -12.68
N GLN A 112 9.82 -19.52 -13.80
CA GLN A 112 8.43 -19.70 -14.28
C GLN A 112 7.67 -18.37 -14.40
N VAL A 113 6.53 -18.24 -13.70
CA VAL A 113 5.61 -17.11 -13.81
C VAL A 113 5.22 -16.72 -12.40
N ASP A 114 5.43 -15.44 -12.07
CA ASP A 114 4.99 -14.84 -10.83
C ASP A 114 3.67 -14.10 -11.06
N LEU A 115 2.81 -14.07 -10.03
CA LEU A 115 1.55 -13.34 -10.06
C LEU A 115 1.70 -12.02 -9.30
N ILE A 116 1.66 -10.91 -10.01
CA ILE A 116 1.80 -9.57 -9.44
C ILE A 116 0.42 -8.95 -9.26
N GLN A 117 0.09 -8.59 -8.03
CA GLN A 117 -1.18 -7.92 -7.73
C GLN A 117 -1.16 -6.48 -8.25
N THR A 118 -2.20 -6.07 -8.98
CA THR A 118 -2.36 -4.72 -9.56
C THR A 118 -3.59 -4.01 -9.00
N VAL A 119 -3.54 -2.68 -8.92
CA VAL A 119 -4.65 -1.85 -8.43
C VAL A 119 -5.57 -1.45 -9.57
N VAL A 120 -6.85 -1.80 -9.43
CA VAL A 120 -7.91 -1.49 -10.40
C VAL A 120 -8.71 -0.27 -9.98
N ALA A 121 -9.05 -0.16 -8.70
CA ALA A 121 -9.88 0.93 -8.19
C ALA A 121 -9.38 1.43 -6.83
N CYS A 122 -9.55 2.72 -6.62
CA CYS A 122 -9.21 3.44 -5.40
C CYS A 122 -10.45 4.16 -4.88
N GLU A 123 -10.64 4.14 -3.56
CA GLU A 123 -11.73 4.86 -2.91
C GLU A 123 -11.24 5.48 -1.61
N LEU A 124 -12.06 6.37 -1.05
CA LEU A 124 -11.87 6.90 0.29
C LEU A 124 -12.39 5.90 1.31
N LYS A 125 -11.47 5.35 2.11
CA LYS A 125 -11.79 4.48 3.24
C LYS A 125 -11.09 4.98 4.49
N GLU A 126 -11.58 4.48 5.62
CA GLU A 126 -10.92 4.68 6.91
C GLU A 126 -9.53 4.04 6.89
N SER A 127 -8.70 4.38 7.89
CA SER A 127 -7.31 3.93 7.92
C SER A 127 -7.17 2.42 8.04
N CYS A 128 -8.16 1.71 8.60
CA CYS A 128 -8.27 0.27 8.65
C CYS A 128 -9.58 -0.17 7.99
N TYR A 129 -9.49 -1.00 6.95
CA TYR A 129 -10.65 -1.33 6.10
C TYR A 129 -10.59 -2.77 5.59
N ARG A 130 -11.76 -3.29 5.21
CA ARG A 130 -11.90 -4.61 4.58
C ARG A 130 -11.72 -4.49 3.07
N VAL A 131 -10.96 -5.40 2.49
CA VAL A 131 -10.90 -5.64 1.03
C VAL A 131 -11.43 -7.02 0.68
N PRO A 132 -12.04 -7.19 -0.50
CA PRO A 132 -12.46 -8.51 -0.96
C PRO A 132 -11.24 -9.41 -1.21
N TYR A 133 -11.35 -10.67 -0.79
CA TYR A 133 -10.35 -11.70 -1.04
C TYR A 133 -11.09 -13.03 -1.25
N VAL A 134 -11.07 -13.53 -2.48
CA VAL A 134 -11.85 -14.71 -2.88
C VAL A 134 -11.01 -15.97 -2.72
N GLU A 135 -11.59 -16.96 -2.05
CA GLU A 135 -11.07 -18.31 -1.95
C GLU A 135 -12.02 -19.31 -2.63
N TYR A 136 -11.45 -20.38 -3.15
CA TYR A 136 -12.16 -21.38 -3.94
C TYR A 136 -12.23 -22.69 -3.18
N TYR A 137 -13.43 -23.26 -3.09
CA TYR A 137 -13.72 -24.48 -2.34
C TYR A 137 -14.55 -25.45 -3.17
N TYR A 138 -14.30 -26.75 -3.08
CA TYR A 138 -15.18 -27.75 -3.66
C TYR A 138 -16.37 -28.03 -2.74
N GLU A 139 -17.58 -27.86 -3.25
CA GLU A 139 -18.82 -28.22 -2.58
C GLU A 139 -19.55 -29.36 -3.31
N THR A 140 -20.26 -30.18 -2.53
CA THR A 140 -21.20 -31.17 -3.04
C THR A 140 -22.61 -30.60 -2.97
N VAL A 141 -23.33 -30.61 -4.08
CA VAL A 141 -24.74 -30.27 -4.17
C VAL A 141 -25.54 -31.52 -4.52
N PHE A 142 -26.66 -31.73 -3.83
CA PHE A 142 -27.60 -32.80 -4.13
C PHE A 142 -28.83 -32.21 -4.83
N HIS A 143 -29.07 -32.64 -6.06
CA HIS A 143 -30.25 -32.24 -6.81
C HIS A 143 -31.49 -33.00 -6.34
N GLY A 144 -32.67 -32.48 -6.65
CA GLY A 144 -33.95 -33.08 -6.23
C GLY A 144 -34.21 -34.49 -6.82
N ASP A 145 -33.50 -34.86 -7.87
CA ASP A 145 -33.48 -36.19 -8.49
C ASP A 145 -32.46 -37.16 -7.85
N GLY A 146 -31.74 -36.71 -6.81
CA GLY A 146 -30.74 -37.50 -6.09
C GLY A 146 -29.35 -37.50 -6.74
N VAL A 147 -29.14 -36.75 -7.82
CA VAL A 147 -27.83 -36.63 -8.48
C VAL A 147 -26.89 -35.81 -7.59
N LYS A 148 -25.69 -36.37 -7.33
CA LYS A 148 -24.58 -35.67 -6.66
C LYS A 148 -23.78 -34.91 -7.71
N GLU A 149 -23.65 -33.59 -7.54
CA GLU A 149 -22.78 -32.74 -8.34
C GLU A 149 -21.69 -32.12 -7.47
N GLU A 150 -20.45 -32.11 -7.98
CA GLU A 150 -19.34 -31.40 -7.35
C GLU A 150 -19.11 -30.07 -8.09
N ARG A 151 -19.17 -28.98 -7.34
CA ARG A 151 -19.07 -27.61 -7.88
C ARG A 151 -17.97 -26.84 -7.18
N LEU A 152 -17.30 -25.97 -7.92
CA LEU A 152 -16.41 -24.96 -7.35
C LEU A 152 -17.24 -23.80 -6.78
N LYS A 153 -17.08 -23.56 -5.48
CA LYS A 153 -17.69 -22.48 -4.73
C LYS A 153 -16.66 -21.38 -4.49
N GLU A 154 -17.00 -20.18 -4.91
CA GLU A 154 -16.22 -18.97 -4.66
C GLU A 154 -16.76 -18.29 -3.39
N ILE A 155 -15.87 -17.99 -2.45
CA ILE A 155 -16.21 -17.33 -1.19
C ILE A 155 -15.29 -16.12 -1.01
N ASP A 156 -15.88 -14.92 -0.92
CA ASP A 156 -15.16 -13.74 -0.46
C ASP A 156 -14.95 -13.80 1.05
N VAL A 157 -13.81 -14.35 1.47
CA VAL A 157 -13.42 -14.40 2.89
C VAL A 157 -12.94 -13.04 3.39
N GLY A 158 -12.48 -12.16 2.49
CA GLY A 158 -12.02 -10.81 2.80
C GLY A 158 -10.67 -10.77 3.53
N ARG A 159 -10.05 -9.58 3.56
CA ARG A 159 -8.84 -9.27 4.35
C ARG A 159 -8.94 -7.88 4.95
N CYS A 160 -8.29 -7.67 6.09
CA CYS A 160 -8.13 -6.34 6.66
C CYS A 160 -6.82 -5.74 6.20
N LEU A 161 -6.89 -4.53 5.63
CA LEU A 161 -5.74 -3.75 5.19
C LEU A 161 -5.78 -2.35 5.77
N GLY A 162 -4.61 -1.73 5.81
CA GLY A 162 -4.44 -0.36 6.25
C GLY A 162 -3.56 -0.23 7.49
N GLY A 163 -3.45 1.01 7.96
CA GLY A 163 -2.59 1.37 9.08
C GLY A 163 -3.43 1.93 10.22
N CYS A 164 -3.12 1.49 11.44
CA CYS A 164 -3.67 2.10 12.63
C CYS A 164 -2.62 3.05 13.17
N SER A 165 -2.90 4.35 13.07
CA SER A 165 -2.10 5.37 13.72
C SER A 165 -2.78 5.74 15.03
N THR A 166 -2.29 5.23 16.16
CA THR A 166 -2.44 5.97 17.42
C THR A 166 -1.56 7.19 17.27
N GLY A 167 -2.13 8.34 16.89
CA GLY A 167 -1.38 9.53 16.49
C GLY A 167 -0.18 9.78 17.39
N ASN A 168 0.99 10.02 16.80
CA ASN A 168 2.20 10.29 17.56
C ASN A 168 1.93 11.54 18.41
N ARG A 169 2.07 11.43 19.73
CA ARG A 169 1.98 12.58 20.60
C ARG A 169 3.29 13.33 20.49
N CYS A 170 3.24 14.61 20.13
CA CYS A 170 4.42 15.44 20.24
C CYS A 170 4.78 15.61 21.73
N LEU A 171 5.94 15.08 22.12
CA LEU A 171 6.49 15.19 23.46
C LEU A 171 7.25 16.51 23.66
N LEU A 172 7.87 17.02 22.60
CA LEU A 172 8.62 18.28 22.63
C LEU A 172 8.39 19.08 21.34
N ARG A 173 7.74 20.24 21.45
CA ARG A 173 7.57 21.20 20.34
C ARG A 173 8.72 22.19 20.29
N SER A 174 8.99 22.75 19.11
CA SER A 174 9.90 23.87 18.97
C SER A 174 9.36 25.11 19.70
N PRO A 175 10.19 25.84 20.45
CA PRO A 175 9.76 27.11 21.04
C PRO A 175 9.49 28.19 19.98
N ASP A 176 10.14 28.11 18.82
CA ASP A 176 10.00 29.08 17.74
C ASP A 176 8.86 28.75 16.75
N ASP A 177 8.44 27.48 16.69
CA ASP A 177 7.37 27.01 15.81
C ASP A 177 6.56 25.88 16.48
N PRO A 178 5.35 26.16 16.99
CA PRO A 178 4.53 25.17 17.70
C PRO A 178 4.00 24.03 16.81
N GLU A 179 4.07 24.16 15.48
CA GLU A 179 3.74 23.08 14.55
C GLU A 179 4.92 22.12 14.31
N ASN A 180 6.14 22.56 14.64
CA ASN A 180 7.34 21.74 14.50
C ASN A 180 7.62 20.93 15.78
N CYS A 181 7.61 19.60 15.66
CA CYS A 181 7.85 18.70 16.78
C CYS A 181 9.28 18.13 16.75
N HIS A 182 10.07 18.40 17.78
CA HIS A 182 11.43 17.89 17.94
C HIS A 182 11.47 16.46 18.45
N LEU A 183 10.46 16.02 19.22
CA LEU A 183 10.39 14.67 19.77
C LEU A 183 8.97 14.11 19.70
N TRP A 184 8.79 13.05 18.94
CA TRP A 184 7.54 12.28 18.88
C TRP A 184 7.58 11.14 19.89
N SER A 185 6.43 10.82 20.51
CA SER A 185 6.29 9.59 21.28
C SER A 185 6.46 8.38 20.38
N GLU A 186 7.03 7.29 20.90
CA GLU A 186 6.91 5.99 20.23
C GLU A 186 5.43 5.68 20.01
N SER A 187 5.07 5.33 18.77
CA SER A 187 3.73 4.89 18.43
C SER A 187 3.44 3.57 19.14
N HIS A 188 2.33 3.47 19.89
CA HIS A 188 1.82 2.17 20.26
C HIS A 188 1.52 1.38 18.97
N THR A 189 1.93 0.11 18.94
CA THR A 189 1.72 -0.77 17.79
C THR A 189 0.24 -1.17 17.72
N SER A 190 -0.59 -0.29 17.19
CA SER A 190 -1.97 -0.64 16.86
C SER A 190 -1.99 -1.35 15.49
N SER A 191 -2.72 -2.44 15.39
CA SER A 191 -2.83 -3.24 14.16
C SER A 191 -4.26 -3.24 13.62
N CYS A 192 -4.39 -3.32 12.30
CA CYS A 192 -5.68 -3.43 11.63
C CYS A 192 -6.11 -4.91 11.63
N VAL A 193 -7.15 -5.23 12.38
CA VAL A 193 -7.60 -6.61 12.62
C VAL A 193 -9.07 -6.81 12.26
N PRO A 194 -9.50 -8.05 11.98
CA PRO A 194 -10.91 -8.33 11.75
C PRO A 194 -11.72 -8.23 13.06
N GLN A 195 -12.86 -7.55 12.99
CA GLN A 195 -13.78 -7.35 14.12
C GLN A 195 -15.04 -8.19 13.95
N GLY A 196 -15.64 -8.14 12.76
CA GLY A 196 -16.88 -8.83 12.44
C GLY A 196 -16.63 -10.03 11.53
N TYR A 197 -17.46 -11.06 11.68
CA TYR A 197 -17.42 -12.27 10.86
C TYR A 197 -18.83 -12.67 10.39
N GLY A 198 -18.93 -13.11 9.13
CA GLY A 198 -20.01 -13.92 8.60
C GLY A 198 -19.58 -15.38 8.48
N SER A 199 -20.54 -16.30 8.32
CA SER A 199 -20.26 -17.72 8.15
C SER A 199 -20.87 -18.26 6.86
N HIS A 200 -20.11 -19.10 6.17
CA HIS A 200 -20.52 -19.83 4.98
C HIS A 200 -20.41 -21.32 5.26
N SER A 201 -21.54 -22.02 5.27
CA SER A 201 -21.58 -23.46 5.50
C SER A 201 -21.95 -24.21 4.22
N PHE A 202 -21.22 -25.28 3.92
CA PHE A 202 -21.47 -26.14 2.75
C PHE A 202 -20.96 -27.56 2.99
N ILE A 203 -21.47 -28.52 2.24
CA ILE A 203 -20.98 -29.91 2.28
C ILE A 203 -19.75 -30.01 1.38
N SER A 204 -18.63 -30.46 1.92
CA SER A 204 -17.41 -30.69 1.13
C SER A 204 -17.55 -31.93 0.23
N GLN A 205 -16.61 -32.10 -0.72
CA GLN A 205 -16.50 -33.32 -1.54
C GLN A 205 -16.46 -34.63 -0.73
N HIS A 206 -16.01 -34.57 0.53
CA HIS A 206 -15.93 -35.70 1.45
C HIS A 206 -17.21 -35.93 2.29
N GLY A 207 -18.29 -35.20 2.01
CA GLY A 207 -19.56 -35.31 2.75
C GLY A 207 -19.54 -34.64 4.13
N GLN A 208 -18.43 -34.01 4.53
CA GLN A 208 -18.34 -33.27 5.79
C GLN A 208 -18.91 -31.85 5.63
N LEU A 209 -19.74 -31.42 6.59
CA LEU A 209 -20.13 -30.01 6.71
C LEU A 209 -18.89 -29.16 7.04
N ARG A 210 -18.54 -28.26 6.14
CA ARG A 210 -17.50 -27.25 6.34
C ARG A 210 -18.13 -25.90 6.59
N THR A 211 -17.54 -25.14 7.50
CA THR A 211 -17.92 -23.76 7.80
C THR A 211 -16.68 -22.89 7.64
N ILE A 212 -16.76 -21.89 6.77
CA ILE A 212 -15.72 -20.89 6.53
C ILE A 212 -16.20 -19.55 7.08
N LEU A 213 -15.31 -18.82 7.73
CA LEU A 213 -15.60 -17.47 8.22
C LEU A 213 -15.17 -16.44 7.19
N SER A 214 -16.07 -15.52 6.87
CA SER A 214 -15.76 -14.33 6.07
C SER A 214 -15.68 -13.13 6.98
N ILE A 215 -14.65 -12.29 6.83
CA ILE A 215 -14.54 -11.04 7.55
C ILE A 215 -15.67 -10.13 7.07
N SER A 216 -16.40 -9.47 7.96
CA SER A 216 -17.44 -8.49 7.60
C SER A 216 -17.04 -7.06 7.94
N SER A 217 -16.22 -6.84 8.97
CA SER A 217 -15.67 -5.53 9.33
C SER A 217 -14.27 -5.64 9.92
N CYS A 218 -13.50 -4.56 9.80
CA CYS A 218 -12.15 -4.43 10.34
C CYS A 218 -12.11 -3.25 11.32
N MET A 219 -11.21 -3.30 12.29
CA MET A 219 -10.99 -2.21 13.22
C MET A 219 -9.53 -2.12 13.66
N CYS A 220 -9.16 -0.96 14.20
CA CYS A 220 -7.88 -0.81 14.88
C CYS A 220 -7.98 -1.38 16.30
N GLN A 221 -7.10 -2.34 16.60
CA GLN A 221 -6.92 -2.91 17.93
C GLN A 221 -5.56 -2.50 18.49
N ASN A 222 -5.57 -2.08 19.75
CA ASN A 222 -4.39 -1.74 20.56
C ASN A 222 -3.96 -2.93 21.42
#